data_AF-T1FKY4-F1
#
_entry.id   AF-T1FKY4-F1
#
_cell.length_a   1.000
_cell.length_b   1.000
_cell.length_c   1.000
_cell.angle_alpha   90.00
_cell.angle_beta   90.00
_cell.angle_gamma   90.00
#
_symmetry.space_group_name_H-M   'P 1'
#
loop_
_entity.id
_entity.type
_entity.pdbx_description
1 polymer ?
#
loop_
_entity_poly.entity_id
_entity_poly.type
_entity_poly.pdbx_seq_one_letter_code
_entity_poly.pdbx_strand_id
1 'polypeptide(L)'
;MTEISKHDALVLLTQAAFIPRLSYFLRTSPGPSQQTSDEFNNELRMSFQTIFNVFFDDKGWRQAILPVNMGGLGLGVVAELAPSAFLSSAAATASLQDKILPMNVAYQDDLRLETFWRWCTVYGDIMDINVCSQKKWNEPFLNVSKSKLDELNDSPSDKARLMAVRSELGSAWLRAIPSTACGTRLDNGSIRVSLCLRLGLPVVSGYRCLCGADVFQLGHHGLSCRLGSGRQARHSAMNDYTCRLFQKADIPAVKEPAAYYLKATSGQMVTLWYRAERYINYTAREQGSAAVKAADFKNTKYKHLNDNTRVFVPICMETFGPVDKQTQLFFDNIGTKIVEKSGDPNDKIYI
;
A
#
# COMPACT_ATOMS: atom_id res chain seq x y z
N MET A 1 -12.25 -21.84 -19.39
CA MET A 1 -12.36 -20.61 -18.58
C MET A 1 -11.04 -19.89 -18.65
N THR A 2 -11.00 -18.67 -19.18
CA THR A 2 -9.81 -17.82 -19.15
C THR A 2 -9.50 -17.44 -17.71
N GLU A 3 -8.34 -17.86 -17.21
CA GLU A 3 -7.88 -17.56 -15.85
C GLU A 3 -7.65 -16.05 -15.73
N ILE A 4 -8.37 -15.38 -14.82
CA ILE A 4 -8.20 -13.94 -14.54
C ILE A 4 -6.80 -13.74 -13.94
N SER A 5 -6.05 -12.73 -14.39
CA SER A 5 -4.73 -12.48 -13.80
C SER A 5 -4.87 -12.04 -12.34
N LYS A 6 -3.88 -12.35 -11.51
CA LYS A 6 -3.93 -11.99 -10.08
C LYS A 6 -4.01 -10.47 -9.88
N HIS A 7 -3.42 -9.67 -10.77
CA HIS A 7 -3.52 -8.23 -10.63
C HIS A 7 -4.96 -7.74 -10.87
N ASP A 8 -5.64 -8.27 -11.90
CA ASP A 8 -7.06 -7.95 -12.15
C ASP A 8 -7.93 -8.45 -10.97
N ALA A 9 -7.68 -9.67 -10.50
CA ALA A 9 -8.41 -10.24 -9.36
C ALA A 9 -8.25 -9.40 -8.08
N LEU A 10 -7.05 -8.87 -7.81
CA LEU A 10 -6.79 -8.01 -6.66
C LEU A 10 -7.60 -6.72 -6.71
N VAL A 11 -7.62 -6.06 -7.87
CA VAL A 11 -8.40 -4.84 -8.07
C VAL A 11 -9.90 -5.14 -7.95
N LEU A 12 -10.39 -6.21 -8.57
CA LEU A 12 -11.80 -6.60 -8.46
C LEU A 12 -12.23 -6.89 -7.01
N LEU A 13 -11.43 -7.65 -6.26
CA LEU A 13 -11.74 -8.00 -4.88
C LEU A 13 -11.73 -6.78 -3.95
N THR A 14 -10.68 -5.95 -4.06
CA THR A 14 -10.48 -4.82 -3.15
C THR A 14 -11.32 -3.58 -3.50
N GLN A 15 -11.71 -3.42 -4.78
CA GLN A 15 -12.40 -2.20 -5.23
C GLN A 15 -13.84 -2.42 -5.68
N ALA A 16 -14.26 -3.64 -6.05
CA ALA A 16 -15.55 -3.85 -6.72
C ALA A 16 -16.43 -4.98 -6.16
N ALA A 17 -15.88 -5.98 -5.47
CA ALA A 17 -16.64 -7.20 -5.12
C ALA A 17 -16.98 -7.34 -3.63
N PHE A 18 -16.12 -6.87 -2.72
CA PHE A 18 -16.27 -7.13 -1.28
C PHE A 18 -17.07 -6.03 -0.54
N ILE A 19 -16.45 -5.27 0.38
CA ILE A 19 -17.09 -4.15 1.09
C ILE A 19 -17.86 -3.20 0.16
N PRO A 20 -17.35 -2.82 -1.03
CA PRO A 20 -18.10 -1.95 -1.94
C PRO A 20 -19.49 -2.49 -2.32
N ARG A 21 -19.65 -3.81 -2.52
CA ARG A 21 -20.96 -4.41 -2.81
C ARG A 21 -21.85 -4.54 -1.59
N LEU A 22 -21.24 -4.70 -0.41
CA LEU A 22 -21.97 -4.83 0.85
C LEU A 22 -22.37 -3.47 1.45
N SER A 23 -21.88 -2.36 0.90
CA SER A 23 -22.07 -1.02 1.46
C SER A 23 -23.54 -0.68 1.73
N TYR A 24 -24.45 -1.06 0.83
CA TYR A 24 -25.89 -0.85 1.05
C TYR A 24 -26.36 -1.59 2.31
N PHE A 25 -26.13 -2.91 2.39
CA PHE A 25 -26.54 -3.73 3.52
C PHE A 25 -25.91 -3.25 4.84
N LEU A 26 -24.63 -2.88 4.83
CA LEU A 26 -23.92 -2.35 6.00
C LEU A 26 -24.55 -1.04 6.50
N ARG A 27 -25.12 -0.22 5.60
CA ARG A 27 -25.70 1.08 5.94
C ARG A 27 -27.17 1.01 6.35
N THR A 28 -27.85 -0.09 6.04
CA THR A 28 -29.29 -0.26 6.32
C THR A 28 -29.58 -1.35 7.35
N SER A 29 -28.56 -2.01 7.89
CA SER A 29 -28.69 -3.06 8.90
C SER A 29 -27.55 -2.98 9.91
N PRO A 30 -27.78 -3.27 11.21
CA PRO A 30 -26.73 -3.33 12.24
C PRO A 30 -25.64 -4.36 11.95
N GLY A 31 -25.91 -5.33 11.08
CA GLY A 31 -24.97 -6.35 10.65
C GLY A 31 -25.58 -7.76 10.67
N PRO A 32 -24.88 -8.73 10.06
CA PRO A 32 -25.25 -10.13 10.14
C PRO A 32 -25.04 -10.70 11.55
N SER A 33 -25.56 -11.90 11.80
CA SER A 33 -25.21 -12.66 13.00
C SER A 33 -23.69 -12.94 13.06
N GLN A 34 -23.17 -13.19 14.25
CA GLN A 34 -21.76 -13.54 14.44
C GLN A 34 -21.38 -14.76 13.59
N GLN A 35 -22.21 -15.81 13.60
CA GLN A 35 -22.00 -17.02 12.82
C GLN A 35 -21.88 -16.73 11.32
N THR A 36 -22.83 -15.98 10.74
CA THR A 36 -22.82 -15.64 9.32
C THR A 36 -21.61 -14.77 8.96
N SER A 37 -21.21 -13.86 9.85
CA SER A 37 -19.99 -13.08 9.63
C SER A 37 -18.74 -13.95 9.64
N ASP A 38 -18.65 -14.93 10.53
CA ASP A 38 -17.49 -15.81 10.65
C ASP A 38 -17.38 -16.75 9.43
N GLU A 39 -18.50 -17.32 8.99
CA GLU A 39 -18.58 -18.09 7.74
C GLU A 39 -18.10 -17.26 6.54
N PHE A 40 -18.61 -16.03 6.40
CA PHE A 40 -18.23 -15.14 5.32
C PHE A 40 -16.74 -14.73 5.36
N ASN A 41 -16.21 -14.43 6.54
CA ASN A 41 -14.80 -14.10 6.73
C ASN A 41 -13.89 -15.29 6.37
N ASN A 42 -14.28 -16.50 6.76
CA ASN A 42 -13.53 -17.72 6.45
C ASN A 42 -13.52 -17.99 4.94
N GLU A 43 -14.66 -17.86 4.27
CA GLU A 43 -14.74 -18.01 2.82
C GLU A 43 -13.90 -16.95 2.08
N LEU A 44 -13.92 -15.69 2.55
CA LEU A 44 -13.05 -14.64 2.00
C LEU A 44 -11.57 -15.00 2.17
N ARG A 45 -11.17 -15.41 3.38
CA ARG A 45 -9.78 -15.80 3.67
C ARG A 45 -9.36 -16.97 2.77
N MET A 46 -10.17 -18.03 2.68
CA MET A 46 -9.87 -19.21 1.86
C MET A 46 -9.82 -18.89 0.37
N SER A 47 -10.76 -18.11 -0.13
CA SER A 47 -10.79 -17.66 -1.53
C SER A 47 -9.58 -16.80 -1.86
N PHE A 48 -9.20 -15.87 -0.99
CA PHE A 48 -8.02 -15.02 -1.17
C PHE A 48 -6.73 -15.85 -1.21
N GLN A 49 -6.56 -16.80 -0.28
CA GLN A 49 -5.41 -17.72 -0.29
C GLN A 49 -5.31 -18.50 -1.60
N THR A 50 -6.45 -19.02 -2.09
CA THR A 50 -6.53 -19.79 -3.33
C THR A 50 -6.18 -18.95 -4.55
N ILE A 51 -6.80 -17.77 -4.70
CA ILE A 51 -6.60 -16.89 -5.86
C ILE A 51 -5.16 -16.39 -5.93
N PHE A 52 -4.59 -15.97 -4.79
CA PHE A 52 -3.26 -15.36 -4.77
C PHE A 52 -2.12 -16.36 -4.56
N ASN A 53 -2.43 -17.60 -4.18
CA ASN A 53 -1.48 -18.62 -3.75
C ASN A 53 -0.60 -18.11 -2.59
N VAL A 54 -1.26 -17.63 -1.53
CA VAL A 54 -0.66 -17.15 -0.29
C VAL A 54 -1.23 -17.92 0.89
N PHE A 55 -0.49 -18.00 1.99
CA PHE A 55 -0.92 -18.65 3.22
C PHE A 55 -0.93 -17.62 4.34
N PHE A 56 -2.12 -17.33 4.88
CA PHE A 56 -2.27 -16.41 6.00
C PHE A 56 -2.01 -17.13 7.31
N ASP A 57 -1.06 -16.61 8.08
CA ASP A 57 -1.08 -16.76 9.53
C ASP A 57 -2.04 -15.73 10.15
N ASP A 58 -2.24 -15.80 11.46
CA ASP A 58 -3.16 -14.90 12.16
C ASP A 58 -2.70 -13.44 12.09
N LYS A 59 -1.38 -13.22 12.09
CA LYS A 59 -0.75 -11.90 11.98
C LYS A 59 -1.02 -11.26 10.61
N GLY A 60 -0.77 -12.00 9.53
CA GLY A 60 -0.98 -11.55 8.16
C GLY A 60 -2.45 -11.35 7.84
N TRP A 61 -3.35 -12.19 8.37
CA TRP A 61 -4.80 -11.97 8.20
C TRP A 61 -5.26 -10.70 8.93
N ARG A 62 -4.85 -10.51 10.19
CA ARG A 62 -5.11 -9.28 10.96
C ARG A 62 -4.59 -8.03 10.25
N GLN A 63 -3.45 -8.11 9.58
CA GLN A 63 -2.95 -7.01 8.75
C GLN A 63 -3.81 -6.83 7.50
N ALA A 64 -4.17 -7.90 6.79
CA ALA A 64 -4.91 -7.83 5.52
C ALA A 64 -6.28 -7.15 5.65
N ILE A 65 -6.98 -7.37 6.77
CA ILE A 65 -8.28 -6.74 7.03
C ILE A 65 -8.18 -5.22 7.28
N LEU A 66 -7.02 -4.71 7.70
CA LEU A 66 -6.87 -3.28 7.97
C LEU A 66 -6.92 -2.44 6.69
N PRO A 67 -7.32 -1.16 6.79
CA PRO A 67 -7.20 -0.21 5.69
C PRO A 67 -5.79 -0.11 5.11
N VAL A 68 -5.71 0.26 3.83
CA VAL A 68 -4.45 0.39 3.08
C VAL A 68 -3.49 1.38 3.73
N ASN A 69 -3.98 2.52 4.20
CA ASN A 69 -3.19 3.54 4.92
C ASN A 69 -2.71 3.10 6.32
N MET A 70 -3.22 1.97 6.83
CA MET A 70 -2.73 1.32 8.05
C MET A 70 -1.78 0.15 7.76
N GLY A 71 -1.48 -0.10 6.48
CA GLY A 71 -0.58 -1.15 6.01
C GLY A 71 -1.28 -2.45 5.61
N GLY A 72 -2.61 -2.48 5.64
CA GLY A 72 -3.40 -3.65 5.24
C GLY A 72 -3.78 -3.66 3.76
N LEU A 73 -4.78 -4.46 3.40
CA LEU A 73 -5.32 -4.54 2.03
C LEU A 73 -6.71 -3.90 1.90
N GLY A 74 -7.32 -3.50 3.01
CA GLY A 74 -8.68 -3.00 3.05
C GLY A 74 -9.73 -4.08 2.84
N LEU A 75 -9.41 -5.35 3.15
CA LEU A 75 -10.42 -6.41 3.11
C LEU A 75 -11.53 -6.08 4.12
N GLY A 76 -11.19 -5.78 5.37
CA GLY A 76 -12.17 -5.47 6.40
C GLY A 76 -12.95 -6.70 6.88
N VAL A 77 -13.75 -6.50 7.93
CA VAL A 77 -14.64 -7.51 8.51
C VAL A 77 -16.04 -6.93 8.56
N VAL A 78 -17.01 -7.66 7.99
CA VAL A 78 -18.40 -7.19 7.85
C VAL A 78 -19.03 -6.86 9.20
N ALA A 79 -18.94 -7.76 10.18
CA ALA A 79 -19.49 -7.52 11.52
C ALA A 79 -18.83 -6.34 12.25
N GLU A 80 -17.56 -6.04 12.00
CA GLU A 80 -16.88 -4.88 12.62
C GLU A 80 -17.28 -3.56 11.95
N LEU A 81 -17.58 -3.60 10.64
CA LEU A 81 -17.93 -2.41 9.85
C LEU A 81 -19.42 -2.05 9.91
N ALA A 82 -20.30 -3.04 10.10
CA ALA A 82 -21.75 -2.84 10.00
C ALA A 82 -22.30 -1.86 11.05
N PRO A 83 -21.97 -1.95 12.36
CA PRO A 83 -22.48 -1.00 13.34
C PRO A 83 -22.11 0.45 13.00
N SER A 84 -20.86 0.68 12.61
CA SER A 84 -20.35 1.99 12.24
C SER A 84 -20.99 2.55 10.97
N ALA A 85 -21.20 1.70 9.95
CA ALA A 85 -21.88 2.08 8.71
C ALA A 85 -23.35 2.41 8.95
N PHE A 86 -24.04 1.60 9.75
CA PHE A 86 -25.44 1.79 10.12
C PHE A 86 -25.63 3.07 10.94
N LEU A 87 -24.89 3.25 12.05
CA LEU A 87 -24.99 4.44 12.90
C LEU A 87 -24.72 5.73 12.12
N SER A 88 -23.67 5.73 11.29
CA SER A 88 -23.35 6.86 10.42
C SER A 88 -24.47 7.18 9.43
N SER A 89 -25.13 6.16 8.87
CA SER A 89 -26.18 6.31 7.87
C SER A 89 -27.52 6.73 8.50
N ALA A 90 -27.84 6.17 9.67
CA ALA A 90 -29.01 6.55 10.45
C ALA A 90 -28.91 8.00 10.92
N ALA A 91 -27.75 8.43 11.42
CA ALA A 91 -27.49 9.82 11.76
C ALA A 91 -27.64 10.77 10.55
N ALA A 92 -27.07 10.39 9.39
CA ALA A 92 -27.12 11.21 8.18
C ALA A 92 -28.55 11.38 7.62
N THR A 93 -29.44 10.43 7.90
CA THR A 93 -30.81 10.43 7.39
C THR A 93 -31.85 10.92 8.41
N ALA A 94 -31.49 11.07 9.68
CA ALA A 94 -32.40 11.47 10.77
C ALA A 94 -33.23 12.71 10.43
N SER A 95 -32.57 13.81 10.01
CA SER A 95 -33.28 15.06 9.66
C SER A 95 -34.24 14.95 8.47
N LEU A 96 -34.03 13.96 7.58
CA LEU A 96 -34.94 13.69 6.47
C LEU A 96 -36.11 12.82 6.94
N GLN A 97 -35.85 11.85 7.81
CA GLN A 97 -36.89 11.03 8.44
C GLN A 97 -37.86 11.93 9.22
N ASP A 98 -37.36 12.89 10.00
CA ASP A 98 -38.19 13.85 10.76
C ASP A 98 -39.14 14.68 9.87
N LYS A 99 -38.75 14.92 8.60
CA LYS A 99 -39.58 15.66 7.63
C LYS A 99 -40.63 14.78 6.94
N ILE A 100 -40.36 13.49 6.82
CA ILE A 100 -41.23 12.53 6.12
C ILE A 100 -42.25 11.94 7.10
N LEU A 101 -41.84 11.70 8.35
CA LEU A 101 -42.68 11.08 9.36
C LEU A 101 -43.73 12.07 9.91
N PRO A 102 -44.93 11.58 10.30
CA PRO A 102 -45.97 12.43 10.85
C PRO A 102 -45.53 13.13 12.15
N MET A 103 -45.65 14.46 12.22
CA MET A 103 -45.24 15.25 13.39
C MET A 103 -46.01 14.94 14.69
N ASN A 104 -47.16 14.27 14.58
CA ASN A 104 -48.04 13.92 15.70
C ASN A 104 -47.68 12.58 16.37
N VAL A 105 -46.63 11.89 15.90
CA VAL A 105 -46.16 10.62 16.47
C VAL A 105 -44.68 10.74 16.78
N ALA A 106 -44.30 10.52 18.04
CA ALA A 106 -42.89 10.39 18.41
C ALA A 106 -42.36 9.07 17.86
N TYR A 107 -41.50 9.12 16.84
CA TYR A 107 -40.85 7.95 16.28
C TYR A 107 -39.46 7.79 16.92
N GLN A 108 -39.24 6.67 17.60
CA GLN A 108 -37.94 6.33 18.17
C GLN A 108 -37.29 5.24 17.33
N ASP A 109 -36.06 5.49 16.88
CA ASP A 109 -35.26 4.50 16.18
C ASP A 109 -34.59 3.57 17.20
N ASP A 110 -35.36 2.61 17.71
CA ASP A 110 -34.91 1.65 18.72
C ASP A 110 -33.71 0.83 18.25
N LEU A 111 -33.65 0.51 16.96
CA LEU A 111 -32.55 -0.26 16.38
C LEU A 111 -31.24 0.55 16.37
N ARG A 112 -31.32 1.85 16.05
CA ARG A 112 -30.19 2.78 16.16
C ARG A 112 -29.71 2.92 17.60
N LEU A 113 -30.63 3.07 18.55
CA LEU A 113 -30.28 3.18 19.97
C LEU A 113 -29.63 1.89 20.49
N GLU A 114 -30.21 0.72 20.20
CA GLU A 114 -29.63 -0.57 20.59
C GLU A 114 -28.22 -0.75 20.01
N THR A 115 -28.05 -0.44 18.72
CA THR A 115 -26.75 -0.55 18.05
C THR A 115 -25.74 0.41 18.67
N PHE A 116 -26.15 1.64 19.01
CA PHE A 116 -25.32 2.63 19.68
C PHE A 116 -24.88 2.15 21.06
N TRP A 117 -25.81 1.67 21.89
CA TRP A 117 -25.47 1.16 23.22
C TRP A 117 -24.56 -0.05 23.18
N ARG A 118 -24.78 -0.96 22.22
CA ARG A 118 -23.88 -2.10 22.00
C ARG A 118 -22.49 -1.66 21.58
N TRP A 119 -22.38 -0.63 20.74
CA TRP A 119 -21.11 -0.02 20.37
C TRP A 119 -20.42 0.64 21.57
N CYS A 120 -21.14 1.43 22.36
CA CYS A 120 -20.61 2.08 23.58
C CYS A 120 -20.16 1.06 24.63
N THR A 121 -20.80 -0.12 24.71
CA THR A 121 -20.37 -1.20 25.60
C THR A 121 -18.95 -1.69 25.25
N VAL A 122 -18.57 -1.65 23.98
CA VAL A 122 -17.27 -2.15 23.50
C VAL A 122 -16.20 -1.06 23.52
N TYR A 123 -16.54 0.16 23.11
CA TYR A 123 -15.58 1.24 22.89
C TYR A 123 -15.68 2.42 23.87
N GLY A 124 -16.66 2.38 24.78
CA GLY A 124 -17.01 3.48 25.67
C GLY A 124 -17.98 4.49 25.03
N ASP A 125 -18.66 5.27 25.87
CA ASP A 125 -19.51 6.39 25.44
C ASP A 125 -18.65 7.62 25.11
N ILE A 126 -17.99 7.56 23.95
CA ILE A 126 -17.00 8.54 23.49
C ILE A 126 -17.46 9.33 22.25
N MET A 127 -18.66 9.03 21.73
CA MET A 127 -19.15 9.54 20.45
C MET A 127 -20.62 9.94 20.54
N ASP A 128 -20.97 11.09 19.96
CA ASP A 128 -22.37 11.47 19.80
C ASP A 128 -23.05 10.59 18.75
N ILE A 129 -24.26 10.08 19.06
CA ILE A 129 -25.06 9.23 18.17
C ILE A 129 -25.39 9.90 16.82
N ASN A 130 -25.32 11.23 16.73
CA ASN A 130 -25.60 12.03 15.53
C ASN A 130 -24.36 12.24 14.63
N VAL A 131 -23.22 11.63 14.95
CA VAL A 131 -22.05 11.67 14.06
C VAL A 131 -22.36 10.97 12.74
N CYS A 132 -22.32 11.73 11.64
CA CYS A 132 -22.62 11.24 10.30
C CYS A 132 -21.39 10.65 9.57
N SER A 133 -20.24 10.53 10.23
CA SER A 133 -18.98 10.09 9.62
C SER A 133 -18.62 8.67 10.02
N GLN A 134 -18.83 7.71 9.12
CA GLN A 134 -18.43 6.31 9.31
C GLN A 134 -16.94 6.18 9.65
N LYS A 135 -16.09 7.04 9.08
CA LYS A 135 -14.65 7.06 9.38
C LYS A 135 -14.39 7.30 10.88
N LYS A 136 -15.15 8.21 11.52
CA LYS A 136 -15.05 8.45 12.97
C LYS A 136 -15.52 7.24 13.76
N TRP A 137 -16.66 6.65 13.40
CA TRP A 137 -17.17 5.43 14.05
C TRP A 137 -16.21 4.24 13.95
N ASN A 138 -15.46 4.13 12.85
CA ASN A 138 -14.47 3.08 12.66
C ASN A 138 -13.18 3.28 13.47
N GLU A 139 -12.87 4.51 13.88
CA GLU A 139 -11.57 4.87 14.45
C GLU A 139 -11.21 4.08 15.72
N PRO A 140 -12.11 3.88 16.71
CA PRO A 140 -11.77 3.15 17.94
C PRO A 140 -11.35 1.70 17.69
N PHE A 141 -12.11 0.95 16.88
CA PHE A 141 -11.77 -0.45 16.62
C PHE A 141 -10.52 -0.57 15.75
N LEU A 142 -10.34 0.32 14.77
CA LEU A 142 -9.14 0.35 13.93
C LEU A 142 -7.88 0.64 14.75
N ASN A 143 -7.97 1.55 15.72
CA ASN A 143 -6.87 1.85 16.63
C ASN A 143 -6.51 0.65 17.51
N VAL A 144 -7.50 -0.06 18.05
CA VAL A 144 -7.27 -1.30 18.81
C VAL A 144 -6.61 -2.37 17.95
N SER A 145 -7.11 -2.59 16.73
CA SER A 145 -6.54 -3.58 15.80
C SER A 145 -5.13 -3.20 15.33
N LYS A 146 -4.85 -1.91 15.14
CA LYS A 146 -3.51 -1.40 14.81
C LYS A 146 -2.53 -1.63 15.95
N SER A 147 -2.88 -1.28 17.20
CA SER A 147 -2.00 -1.49 18.36
C SER A 147 -1.67 -2.97 18.54
N LYS A 148 -2.67 -3.85 18.47
CA LYS A 148 -2.45 -5.30 18.51
C LYS A 148 -1.54 -5.79 17.38
N LEU A 149 -1.69 -5.25 16.18
CA LEU A 149 -0.81 -5.60 15.07
C LEU A 149 0.62 -5.13 15.33
N ASP A 150 0.82 -3.92 15.84
CA ASP A 150 2.14 -3.38 16.17
C ASP A 150 2.82 -4.23 17.28
N GLU A 151 2.08 -4.68 18.29
CA GLU A 151 2.56 -5.61 19.34
C GLU A 151 3.01 -6.96 18.77
N LEU A 152 2.29 -7.52 17.80
CA LEU A 152 2.66 -8.75 17.09
C LEU A 152 3.85 -8.57 16.12
N ASN A 153 4.31 -7.34 15.92
CA ASN A 153 5.32 -6.93 14.95
C ASN A 153 6.48 -6.19 15.61
N ASP A 154 7.02 -6.72 16.71
CA ASP A 154 7.98 -5.98 17.52
C ASP A 154 9.41 -5.91 16.93
N SER A 155 9.77 -6.82 16.02
CA SER A 155 11.12 -6.85 15.46
C SER A 155 11.41 -5.59 14.62
N PRO A 156 12.67 -5.11 14.56
CA PRO A 156 13.03 -3.96 13.72
C PRO A 156 12.65 -4.15 12.24
N SER A 157 12.73 -5.39 11.74
CA SER A 157 12.31 -5.71 10.37
C SER A 157 10.80 -5.61 10.17
N ASP A 158 10.01 -6.07 11.15
CA ASP A 158 8.56 -5.94 11.10
C ASP A 158 8.12 -4.48 11.18
N LYS A 159 8.71 -3.71 12.11
CA LYS A 159 8.47 -2.27 12.24
C LYS A 159 8.79 -1.54 10.94
N ALA A 160 9.97 -1.79 10.35
CA ALA A 160 10.36 -1.20 9.08
C ALA A 160 9.39 -1.58 7.94
N ARG A 161 8.96 -2.85 7.86
CA ARG A 161 7.95 -3.30 6.89
C ARG A 161 6.66 -2.52 7.07
N LEU A 162 6.09 -2.52 8.27
CA LEU A 162 4.81 -1.84 8.56
C LEU A 162 4.88 -0.35 8.27
N MET A 163 5.96 0.33 8.66
CA MET A 163 6.16 1.75 8.36
C MET A 163 6.21 2.00 6.85
N ALA A 164 6.90 1.14 6.10
CA ALA A 164 7.03 1.33 4.66
C ALA A 164 5.71 1.05 3.91
N VAL A 165 4.97 0.00 4.26
CA VAL A 165 3.69 -0.35 3.62
C VAL A 165 2.54 0.57 4.01
N ARG A 166 2.67 1.33 5.11
CA ARG A 166 1.75 2.42 5.49
C ARG A 166 1.94 3.67 4.63
N SER A 167 3.01 3.77 3.85
CA SER A 167 3.22 4.91 2.95
C SER A 167 2.23 4.87 1.78
N GLU A 168 1.88 6.06 1.29
CA GLU A 168 1.05 6.21 0.10
C GLU A 168 1.71 5.55 -1.11
N LEU A 169 3.00 5.86 -1.36
CA LEU A 169 3.77 5.29 -2.47
C LEU A 169 3.92 3.77 -2.35
N GLY A 170 4.16 3.25 -1.15
CA GLY A 170 4.29 1.81 -0.93
C GLY A 170 2.99 1.02 -1.00
N SER A 171 1.88 1.74 -1.11
CA SER A 171 0.55 1.19 -1.33
C SER A 171 -0.02 1.54 -2.71
N ALA A 172 0.66 2.35 -3.52
CA ALA A 172 0.15 2.83 -4.80
C ALA A 172 -0.21 1.68 -5.76
N TRP A 173 0.61 0.63 -5.77
CA TRP A 173 0.39 -0.54 -6.64
C TRP A 173 -0.91 -1.31 -6.34
N LEU A 174 -1.46 -1.22 -5.13
CA LEU A 174 -2.76 -1.85 -4.79
C LEU A 174 -3.95 -1.19 -5.51
N ARG A 175 -3.78 0.08 -5.91
CA ARG A 175 -4.79 0.86 -6.63
C ARG A 175 -4.47 1.04 -8.10
N ALA A 176 -3.31 0.55 -8.56
CA ALA A 176 -2.90 0.68 -9.95
C ALA A 176 -3.84 -0.14 -10.85
N ILE A 177 -4.38 0.51 -11.88
CA ILE A 177 -5.20 -0.20 -12.88
C ILE A 177 -4.26 -1.08 -13.72
N PRO A 178 -4.51 -2.39 -13.84
CA PRO A 178 -3.65 -3.30 -14.57
C PRO A 178 -3.75 -3.07 -16.09
N SER A 179 -2.80 -2.33 -16.66
CA SER A 179 -2.71 -2.06 -18.10
C SER A 179 -1.34 -2.47 -18.65
N THR A 180 -1.34 -3.37 -19.64
CA THR A 180 -0.10 -3.75 -20.34
C THR A 180 0.42 -2.59 -21.19
N ALA A 181 -0.48 -1.85 -21.84
CA ALA A 181 -0.14 -0.70 -22.68
C ALA A 181 0.53 0.42 -21.86
N CYS A 182 0.06 0.67 -20.64
CA CYS A 182 0.64 1.67 -19.75
C CYS A 182 1.81 1.13 -18.92
N GLY A 183 2.13 -0.16 -19.01
CA GLY A 183 3.19 -0.80 -18.22
C GLY A 183 2.89 -0.93 -16.72
N THR A 184 1.63 -0.78 -16.30
CA THR A 184 1.20 -0.88 -14.90
C THR A 184 0.80 -2.31 -14.51
N ARG A 185 0.64 -3.22 -15.48
CA ARG A 185 0.29 -4.62 -15.23
C ARG A 185 1.48 -5.40 -14.64
N LEU A 186 1.38 -5.74 -13.35
CA LEU A 186 2.22 -6.73 -12.69
C LEU A 186 1.83 -8.16 -13.08
N ASP A 187 2.82 -9.04 -13.19
CA ASP A 187 2.60 -10.47 -13.40
C ASP A 187 2.13 -11.19 -12.12
N ASN A 188 1.60 -12.41 -12.28
CA ASN A 188 1.05 -13.21 -11.18
C ASN A 188 2.09 -13.52 -10.08
N GLY A 189 3.36 -13.71 -10.45
CA GLY A 189 4.44 -13.95 -9.50
C GLY A 189 4.73 -12.69 -8.68
N SER A 190 4.86 -11.54 -9.35
CA SER A 190 5.06 -10.25 -8.72
C SER A 190 3.94 -9.88 -7.75
N ILE A 191 2.67 -10.10 -8.10
CA ILE A 191 1.54 -9.86 -7.19
C ILE A 191 1.63 -10.75 -5.94
N ARG A 192 1.87 -12.06 -6.12
CA ARG A 192 2.01 -12.99 -4.98
C ARG A 192 3.14 -12.57 -4.05
N VAL A 193 4.33 -12.30 -4.61
CA VAL A 193 5.51 -11.91 -3.83
C VAL A 193 5.27 -10.58 -3.12
N SER A 194 4.68 -9.58 -3.78
CA SER A 194 4.36 -8.28 -3.18
C SER A 194 3.33 -8.39 -2.05
N LEU A 195 2.31 -9.24 -2.19
CA LEU A 195 1.35 -9.52 -1.12
C LEU A 195 2.04 -10.18 0.09
N CYS A 196 2.85 -11.21 -0.14
CA CYS A 196 3.59 -11.86 0.94
C CYS A 196 4.54 -10.90 1.64
N LEU A 197 5.33 -10.13 0.88
CA LEU A 197 6.26 -9.16 1.43
C LEU A 197 5.54 -8.02 2.18
N ARG A 198 4.34 -7.60 1.75
CA ARG A 198 3.55 -6.57 2.44
C ARG A 198 3.03 -7.07 3.78
N LEU A 199 2.48 -8.28 3.78
CA LEU A 199 1.77 -8.87 4.91
C LEU A 199 2.69 -9.63 5.89
N GLY A 200 3.97 -9.79 5.54
CA GLY A 200 4.92 -10.56 6.34
C GLY A 200 4.71 -12.07 6.25
N LEU A 201 4.19 -12.55 5.12
CA LEU A 201 3.90 -13.96 4.89
C LEU A 201 5.08 -14.70 4.24
N PRO A 202 5.16 -16.02 4.37
CA PRO A 202 6.10 -16.85 3.62
C PRO A 202 6.02 -16.63 2.10
N VAL A 203 7.15 -16.31 1.48
CA VAL A 203 7.31 -16.14 0.03
C VAL A 203 7.81 -17.44 -0.61
N VAL A 204 8.78 -18.08 0.04
CA VAL A 204 9.52 -19.26 -0.45
C VAL A 204 9.68 -20.28 0.67
N SER A 205 9.94 -21.53 0.33
CA SER A 205 10.50 -22.50 1.29
C SER A 205 11.96 -22.15 1.55
N GLY A 206 12.47 -22.49 2.74
CA GLY A 206 13.87 -22.24 3.06
C GLY A 206 14.83 -22.97 2.12
N TYR A 207 15.88 -22.29 1.64
CA TYR A 207 16.88 -22.87 0.75
C TYR A 207 18.23 -22.16 0.87
N ARG A 208 19.29 -22.78 0.33
CA ARG A 208 20.62 -22.16 0.27
C ARG A 208 20.80 -21.41 -1.05
N CYS A 209 21.06 -20.11 -0.98
CA CYS A 209 21.31 -19.29 -2.17
C CYS A 209 22.67 -19.66 -2.80
N LEU A 210 22.82 -19.39 -4.10
CA LEU A 210 24.09 -19.51 -4.82
C LEU A 210 25.22 -18.65 -4.21
N CYS A 211 24.89 -17.58 -3.48
CA CYS A 211 25.88 -16.80 -2.73
C CYS A 211 26.33 -17.46 -1.41
N GLY A 212 25.83 -18.67 -1.11
CA GLY A 212 26.16 -19.45 0.08
C GLY A 212 25.31 -19.15 1.31
N ALA A 213 24.49 -18.09 1.29
CA ALA A 213 23.65 -17.68 2.41
C ALA A 213 22.34 -18.46 2.48
N ASP A 214 21.84 -18.67 3.69
CA ASP A 214 20.54 -19.28 3.94
C ASP A 214 19.41 -18.27 3.69
N VAL A 215 18.42 -18.69 2.92
CA VAL A 215 17.22 -17.91 2.63
C VAL A 215 16.08 -18.45 3.45
N PHE A 216 15.56 -17.62 4.35
CA PHE A 216 14.39 -17.95 5.17
C PHE A 216 13.08 -17.70 4.43
N GLN A 217 11.98 -18.17 5.01
CA GLN A 217 10.66 -18.20 4.39
C GLN A 217 10.15 -16.84 3.90
N LEU A 218 10.50 -15.74 4.59
CA LEU A 218 10.12 -14.37 4.18
C LEU A 218 10.82 -13.89 2.90
N GLY A 219 11.84 -14.59 2.40
CA GLY A 219 12.45 -14.31 1.11
C GLY A 219 13.22 -12.98 1.00
N HIS A 220 13.44 -12.25 2.11
CA HIS A 220 14.09 -10.93 2.10
C HIS A 220 15.48 -10.93 1.46
N HIS A 221 16.21 -12.04 1.54
CA HIS A 221 17.53 -12.19 0.93
C HIS A 221 17.53 -11.87 -0.57
N GLY A 222 16.48 -12.26 -1.31
CA GLY A 222 16.38 -11.98 -2.75
C GLY A 222 16.29 -10.47 -3.08
N LEU A 223 15.98 -9.64 -2.09
CA LEU A 223 15.92 -8.18 -2.26
C LEU A 223 17.31 -7.54 -2.21
N SER A 224 18.28 -8.16 -1.55
CA SER A 224 19.62 -7.59 -1.29
C SER A 224 20.78 -8.39 -1.91
N CYS A 225 20.55 -9.65 -2.30
CA CYS A 225 21.58 -10.55 -2.79
C CYS A 225 22.33 -9.99 -4.01
N ARG A 226 23.66 -10.08 -3.98
CA ARG A 226 24.54 -9.62 -5.07
C ARG A 226 24.58 -10.57 -6.27
N LEU A 227 24.47 -11.87 -6.02
CA LEU A 227 24.42 -12.89 -7.07
C LEU A 227 22.99 -13.14 -7.56
N GLY A 228 21.99 -12.57 -6.88
CA GLY A 228 20.60 -12.66 -7.30
C GLY A 228 20.32 -11.72 -8.48
N SER A 229 19.64 -12.23 -9.51
CA SER A 229 19.24 -11.45 -10.69
C SER A 229 18.28 -10.30 -10.37
N GLY A 230 17.46 -10.45 -9.32
CA GLY A 230 16.38 -9.51 -8.99
C GLY A 230 16.84 -8.09 -8.66
N ARG A 231 17.97 -7.92 -7.97
CA ARG A 231 18.47 -6.58 -7.60
C ARG A 231 18.84 -5.76 -8.82
N GLN A 232 19.58 -6.36 -9.76
CA GLN A 232 20.01 -5.69 -10.98
C GLN A 232 18.84 -5.46 -11.93
N ALA A 233 17.92 -6.43 -12.04
CA ALA A 233 16.73 -6.29 -12.87
C ALA A 233 15.85 -5.11 -12.42
N ARG A 234 15.59 -4.94 -11.11
CA ARG A 234 14.83 -3.79 -10.58
C ARG A 234 15.54 -2.46 -10.83
N HIS A 235 16.86 -2.44 -10.70
CA HIS A 235 17.67 -1.26 -11.01
C HIS A 235 17.55 -0.84 -12.47
N SER A 236 17.78 -1.78 -13.39
CA SER A 236 17.63 -1.54 -14.82
C SER A 236 16.21 -1.11 -15.18
N ALA A 237 15.19 -1.78 -14.64
CA ALA A 237 13.78 -1.45 -14.89
C ALA A 237 13.44 -0.01 -14.46
N MET A 238 13.93 0.45 -13.30
CA MET A 238 13.74 1.85 -12.90
C MET A 238 14.50 2.82 -13.81
N ASN A 239 15.70 2.48 -14.28
CA ASN A 239 16.40 3.32 -15.24
C ASN A 239 15.63 3.43 -16.56
N ASP A 240 15.12 2.31 -17.06
CA ASP A 240 14.32 2.30 -18.28
C ASP A 240 13.03 3.10 -18.11
N TYR A 241 12.42 3.03 -16.93
CA TYR A 241 11.24 3.83 -16.61
C TYR A 241 11.55 5.34 -16.55
N THR A 242 12.58 5.75 -15.81
CA THR A 242 12.95 7.17 -15.73
C THR A 242 13.36 7.73 -17.09
N CYS A 243 14.04 6.96 -17.95
CA CYS A 243 14.33 7.39 -19.33
C CYS A 243 13.05 7.59 -20.14
N ARG A 244 12.05 6.72 -20.00
CA ARG A 244 10.74 6.91 -20.64
C ARG A 244 10.03 8.16 -20.13
N LEU A 245 10.13 8.47 -18.85
CA LEU A 245 9.57 9.72 -18.31
C LEU A 245 10.26 10.95 -18.92
N PHE A 246 11.58 10.94 -19.04
CA PHE A 246 12.30 12.02 -19.72
C PHE A 246 11.89 12.16 -21.19
N GLN A 247 11.72 11.05 -21.92
CA GLN A 247 11.23 11.07 -23.30
C GLN A 247 9.82 11.67 -23.40
N LYS A 248 8.90 11.29 -22.49
CA LYS A 248 7.57 11.91 -22.41
C LYS A 248 7.62 13.42 -22.11
N ALA A 249 8.62 13.86 -21.34
CA ALA A 249 8.86 15.26 -21.03
C ALA A 249 9.63 16.02 -22.13
N ASP A 250 9.94 15.37 -23.26
CA ASP A 250 10.76 15.92 -24.35
C ASP A 250 12.15 16.37 -23.86
N ILE A 251 12.73 15.59 -22.93
CA ILE A 251 14.06 15.79 -22.37
C ILE A 251 14.97 14.68 -22.89
N PRO A 252 16.08 15.02 -23.58
CA PRO A 252 17.08 14.03 -23.98
C PRO A 252 17.67 13.30 -22.77
N ALA A 253 17.63 11.97 -22.77
CA ALA A 253 18.15 11.13 -21.70
C ALA A 253 19.03 10.00 -22.26
N VAL A 254 20.17 9.77 -21.62
CA VAL A 254 21.11 8.70 -21.98
C VAL A 254 21.44 7.87 -20.74
N LYS A 255 21.29 6.54 -20.87
CA LYS A 255 21.74 5.59 -19.84
C LYS A 255 23.26 5.44 -19.89
N GLU A 256 23.89 5.19 -18.75
CA GLU A 256 25.31 4.80 -18.75
C GLU A 256 25.54 3.55 -19.62
N PRO A 257 26.57 3.55 -20.50
CA PRO A 257 26.92 2.37 -21.28
C PRO A 257 27.33 1.19 -20.39
N ALA A 258 26.85 -0.01 -20.70
CA ALA A 258 27.07 -1.22 -19.88
C ALA A 258 28.54 -1.68 -19.79
N ALA A 259 29.46 -1.11 -20.58
CA ALA A 259 30.81 -1.66 -20.80
C ALA A 259 31.99 -0.77 -20.37
N TYR A 260 31.78 0.40 -19.74
CA TYR A 260 32.91 1.29 -19.42
C TYR A 260 32.80 2.00 -18.08
N TYR A 261 33.77 1.71 -17.19
CA TYR A 261 34.19 2.57 -16.07
C TYR A 261 34.96 3.81 -16.60
N LEU A 262 34.42 4.52 -17.59
CA LEU A 262 34.99 5.79 -18.04
C LEU A 262 34.24 6.95 -17.38
N LYS A 263 35.03 7.87 -16.84
CA LYS A 263 34.63 9.14 -16.23
C LYS A 263 33.38 9.72 -16.90
N ALA A 264 32.36 9.95 -16.09
CA ALA A 264 31.07 10.46 -16.52
C ALA A 264 31.21 11.72 -17.40
N THR A 265 30.75 11.62 -18.64
CA THR A 265 30.49 12.76 -19.52
C THR A 265 28.98 13.02 -19.54
N SER A 266 28.63 14.31 -19.67
CA SER A 266 27.31 14.92 -19.50
C SER A 266 26.10 14.08 -19.91
N GLY A 267 25.06 14.07 -19.05
CA GLY A 267 23.73 13.52 -19.36
C GLY A 267 23.47 12.09 -18.89
N GLN A 268 24.35 11.51 -18.08
CA GLN A 268 24.25 10.13 -17.63
C GLN A 268 23.40 9.99 -16.35
N MET A 269 22.39 9.12 -16.41
CA MET A 269 21.56 8.78 -15.26
C MET A 269 22.19 7.63 -14.46
N VAL A 270 22.65 7.94 -13.25
CA VAL A 270 23.21 6.96 -12.30
C VAL A 270 22.21 6.69 -11.20
N THR A 271 21.26 5.78 -11.42
CA THR A 271 20.59 5.19 -10.24
C THR A 271 21.55 4.17 -9.63
N LEU A 272 21.47 3.96 -8.33
CA LEU A 272 22.27 2.95 -7.62
C LEU A 272 21.38 2.44 -6.49
N TRP A 273 20.99 1.17 -6.56
CA TRP A 273 20.11 0.54 -5.58
C TRP A 273 20.95 0.06 -4.39
N TYR A 274 20.71 0.65 -3.22
CA TYR A 274 21.50 0.42 -2.02
C TYR A 274 20.77 -0.50 -1.02
N ARG A 275 21.57 -1.18 -0.19
CA ARG A 275 21.19 -2.29 0.69
C ARG A 275 20.17 -1.84 1.75
N ALA A 276 18.92 -2.28 1.61
CA ALA A 276 17.85 -2.07 2.59
C ALA A 276 18.22 -2.57 4.00
N GLU A 277 19.01 -3.64 4.12
CA GLU A 277 19.42 -4.22 5.40
C GLU A 277 20.23 -3.26 6.29
N ARG A 278 21.06 -2.37 5.70
CA ARG A 278 21.95 -1.49 6.47
C ARG A 278 21.16 -0.39 7.21
N TYR A 279 19.97 -0.05 6.71
CA TYR A 279 19.19 1.08 7.19
C TYR A 279 17.87 0.68 7.84
N ILE A 280 17.65 -0.61 8.08
CA ILE A 280 16.39 -1.13 8.62
C ILE A 280 15.97 -0.45 9.93
N ASN A 281 16.95 -0.16 10.80
CA ASN A 281 16.72 0.51 12.08
C ASN A 281 16.29 1.98 11.92
N TYR A 282 16.64 2.62 10.80
CA TYR A 282 16.15 3.96 10.49
C TYR A 282 14.70 3.86 10.01
N THR A 283 14.40 2.98 9.04
CA THR A 283 13.03 2.80 8.51
C THR A 283 12.05 2.37 9.61
N ALA A 284 12.52 1.60 10.59
CA ALA A 284 11.73 1.20 11.76
C ALA A 284 11.36 2.36 12.71
N ARG A 285 11.98 3.54 12.57
CA ARG A 285 11.69 4.75 13.35
C ARG A 285 10.96 5.80 12.53
N GLU A 286 11.34 5.94 11.26
CA GLU A 286 10.80 6.95 10.37
C GLU A 286 10.74 6.41 8.94
N GLN A 287 9.56 6.55 8.32
CA GLN A 287 9.29 6.11 6.96
C GLN A 287 10.20 6.85 5.95
N GLY A 288 10.79 6.12 4.99
CA GLY A 288 11.64 6.72 3.95
C GLY A 288 13.04 7.11 4.42
N SER A 289 13.35 6.96 5.72
CA SER A 289 14.66 7.36 6.26
C SER A 289 15.83 6.54 5.70
N ALA A 290 15.62 5.29 5.24
CA ALA A 290 16.66 4.55 4.54
C ALA A 290 16.97 5.18 3.16
N ALA A 291 15.94 5.68 2.47
CA ALA A 291 16.14 6.44 1.22
C ALA A 291 16.89 7.74 1.48
N VAL A 292 16.56 8.47 2.55
CA VAL A 292 17.28 9.70 2.97
C VAL A 292 18.76 9.41 3.23
N LYS A 293 19.08 8.38 4.05
CA LYS A 293 20.47 8.03 4.34
C LYS A 293 21.24 7.57 3.10
N ALA A 294 20.57 6.89 2.18
CA ALA A 294 21.17 6.53 0.89
C ALA A 294 21.43 7.78 0.02
N ALA A 295 20.52 8.75 0.02
CA ALA A 295 20.68 10.03 -0.68
C ALA A 295 21.84 10.84 -0.10
N ASP A 296 21.92 11.02 1.23
CA ASP A 296 23.02 11.73 1.91
C ASP A 296 24.39 11.15 1.55
N PHE A 297 24.49 9.82 1.57
CA PHE A 297 25.72 9.12 1.20
C PHE A 297 26.09 9.35 -0.27
N LYS A 298 25.12 9.27 -1.18
CA LYS A 298 25.36 9.52 -2.61
C LYS A 298 25.73 10.96 -2.89
N ASN A 299 25.04 11.92 -2.28
CA ASN A 299 25.36 13.35 -2.40
C ASN A 299 26.79 13.64 -1.92
N THR A 300 27.23 12.99 -0.84
CA THR A 300 28.62 13.09 -0.37
C THR A 300 29.60 12.46 -1.38
N LYS A 301 29.31 11.24 -1.84
CA LYS A 301 30.18 10.49 -2.76
C LYS A 301 30.36 11.16 -4.11
N TYR A 302 29.27 11.71 -4.66
CA TYR A 302 29.21 12.29 -6.01
C TYR A 302 29.19 13.82 -6.01
N LYS A 303 29.54 14.46 -4.89
CA LYS A 303 29.61 15.92 -4.76
C LYS A 303 30.42 16.59 -5.88
N HIS A 304 31.50 15.93 -6.31
CA HIS A 304 32.40 16.40 -7.37
C HIS A 304 31.77 16.43 -8.77
N LEU A 305 30.61 15.81 -8.99
CA LEU A 305 29.88 15.86 -10.27
C LEU A 305 29.04 17.14 -10.42
N ASN A 306 28.83 17.88 -9.32
CA ASN A 306 28.12 19.16 -9.35
C ASN A 306 29.07 20.29 -9.77
N ASP A 307 28.69 21.02 -10.81
CA ASP A 307 29.39 22.22 -11.28
C ASP A 307 28.37 23.23 -11.85
N ASN A 308 28.85 24.32 -12.47
CA ASN A 308 27.96 25.35 -13.03
C ASN A 308 27.09 24.88 -14.21
N THR A 309 27.36 23.69 -14.76
CA THR A 309 26.71 23.11 -15.94
C THR A 309 26.02 21.78 -15.67
N ARG A 310 26.32 21.13 -14.54
CA ARG A 310 25.86 19.78 -14.20
C ARG A 310 25.33 19.72 -12.78
N VAL A 311 24.21 19.02 -12.62
CA VAL A 311 23.63 18.68 -11.33
C VAL A 311 23.51 17.16 -11.18
N PHE A 312 23.99 16.66 -10.07
CA PHE A 312 23.81 15.30 -9.59
C PHE A 312 22.57 15.26 -8.69
N VAL A 313 21.60 14.43 -9.07
CA VAL A 313 20.40 14.18 -8.28
C VAL A 313 20.32 12.68 -7.98
N PRO A 314 20.47 12.25 -6.72
CA PRO A 314 20.29 10.85 -6.37
C PRO A 314 18.81 10.51 -6.37
N ILE A 315 18.44 9.45 -7.09
CA ILE A 315 17.13 8.80 -6.94
C ILE A 315 17.30 7.65 -5.93
N CYS A 316 16.60 7.73 -4.81
CA CYS A 316 16.66 6.78 -3.71
C CYS A 316 15.25 6.36 -3.27
N MET A 317 15.02 5.05 -3.22
CA MET A 317 13.73 4.46 -2.86
C MET A 317 13.97 3.26 -1.95
N GLU A 318 13.13 3.11 -0.93
CA GLU A 318 13.07 1.92 -0.10
C GLU A 318 12.42 0.77 -0.88
N THR A 319 12.68 -0.47 -0.43
CA THR A 319 12.17 -1.68 -1.09
C THR A 319 10.66 -1.68 -1.29
N PHE A 320 9.93 -1.12 -0.33
CA PHE A 320 8.47 -1.09 -0.35
C PHE A 320 7.89 0.19 -0.92
N GLY A 321 8.69 1.11 -1.46
CA GLY A 321 8.17 2.30 -2.15
C GLY A 321 8.49 3.68 -1.53
N PRO A 322 8.63 3.88 -0.20
CA PRO A 322 8.97 5.19 0.34
C PRO A 322 10.23 5.78 -0.30
N VAL A 323 10.19 7.07 -0.63
CA VAL A 323 11.31 7.81 -1.21
C VAL A 323 11.69 9.00 -0.33
N ASP A 324 12.88 9.55 -0.55
CA ASP A 324 13.24 10.82 0.08
C ASP A 324 12.56 12.02 -0.62
N LYS A 325 12.51 13.17 0.06
CA LYS A 325 11.84 14.38 -0.45
C LYS A 325 12.43 14.89 -1.77
N GLN A 326 13.73 14.78 -1.97
CA GLN A 326 14.38 15.22 -3.21
C GLN A 326 13.97 14.32 -4.38
N THR A 327 13.92 13.00 -4.15
CA THR A 327 13.40 12.04 -5.13
C THR A 327 11.93 12.31 -5.47
N GLN A 328 11.07 12.59 -4.48
CA GLN A 328 9.67 12.93 -4.72
C GLN A 328 9.55 14.20 -5.59
N LEU A 329 10.23 15.29 -5.20
CA LEU A 329 10.23 16.55 -5.94
C LEU A 329 10.73 16.38 -7.38
N PHE A 330 11.73 15.52 -7.58
CA PHE A 330 12.24 15.21 -8.91
C PHE A 330 11.15 14.59 -9.80
N PHE A 331 10.40 13.59 -9.31
CA PHE A 331 9.29 13.00 -10.06
C PHE A 331 8.11 13.96 -10.23
N ASP A 332 7.80 14.78 -9.23
CA ASP A 332 6.73 15.79 -9.32
C ASP A 332 7.01 16.83 -10.41
N ASN A 333 8.27 17.28 -10.52
CA ASN A 333 8.71 18.22 -11.54
C ASN A 333 8.67 17.60 -12.95
N ILE A 334 9.13 16.34 -13.08
CA ILE A 334 9.03 15.62 -14.35
C ILE A 334 7.57 15.43 -14.74
N GLY A 335 6.70 15.05 -13.81
CA GLY A 335 5.28 14.86 -14.08
C GLY A 335 4.58 16.15 -14.49
N THR A 336 4.92 17.27 -13.86
CA THR A 336 4.41 18.60 -14.28
C THR A 336 4.81 18.90 -15.73
N LYS A 337 6.08 18.64 -16.09
CA LYS A 337 6.56 18.87 -17.46
C LYS A 337 5.95 17.93 -18.50
N ILE A 338 5.64 16.69 -18.12
CA ILE A 338 4.91 15.77 -19.00
C ILE A 338 3.52 16.31 -19.27
N VAL A 339 2.79 16.75 -18.25
CA VAL A 339 1.46 17.36 -18.40
C VAL A 339 1.50 18.61 -19.27
N GLU A 340 2.50 19.47 -19.09
CA GLU A 340 2.72 20.66 -19.95
C GLU A 340 2.94 20.29 -21.42
N LYS A 341 3.62 19.16 -21.69
CA LYS A 341 3.93 18.70 -23.04
C LYS A 341 2.79 17.94 -23.71
N SER A 342 2.08 17.10 -22.98
CA SER A 342 0.98 16.31 -23.53
C SER A 342 -0.33 17.07 -23.59
N GLY A 343 -0.53 18.06 -22.71
CA GLY A 343 -1.79 18.76 -22.51
C GLY A 343 -2.85 17.96 -21.76
N ASP A 344 -2.55 16.73 -21.33
CA ASP A 344 -3.47 15.89 -20.54
C ASP A 344 -3.12 15.96 -19.04
N PRO A 345 -3.98 16.54 -18.19
CA PRO A 345 -3.74 16.59 -16.75
C PRO A 345 -3.69 15.19 -16.09
N ASN A 346 -4.22 14.15 -16.74
CA ASN A 346 -4.24 12.78 -16.22
C ASN A 346 -2.90 12.05 -16.40
N ASP A 347 -1.98 12.54 -17.22
CA ASP A 347 -0.69 11.87 -17.43
C ASP A 347 0.13 11.75 -16.14
N LYS A 348 -0.08 12.66 -15.18
CA LYS A 348 0.55 12.63 -13.86
C LYS A 348 0.10 11.44 -13.00
N ILE A 349 -1.07 10.84 -13.27
CA ILE A 349 -1.60 9.70 -12.51
C ILE A 349 -0.73 8.44 -12.70
N TYR A 350 -0.02 8.36 -13.83
CA TYR A 350 0.78 7.20 -14.20
C TYR A 350 2.25 7.31 -13.81
N ILE A 351 2.64 8.34 -13.05
CA ILE A 351 4.03 8.62 -12.62
C ILE A 351 4.17 8.32 -11.15
#